data_AF-A0A8V5H3U1-F1
#
_entry.id   AF-A0A8V5H3U1-F1
#
_cell.length_a   1.000
_cell.length_b   1.000
_cell.length_c   1.000
_cell.angle_alpha   90.00
_cell.angle_beta   90.00
_cell.angle_gamma   90.00
#
_symmetry.space_group_name_H-M   'P 1'
#
loop_
_entity.id
_entity.type
_entity.pdbx_description
1 polymer ?
#
loop_
_entity_poly.entity_id
_entity_poly.type
_entity_poly.pdbx_seq_one_letter_code
_entity_poly.pdbx_strand_id
1 'polypeptide(L)'
;MGSAAGAAAGAAAVGAAAGAAPGAAAGAAAVLRALLLLGALRSAPALSLLQDPPTTYEGPPGSYFGFSLDFHTARSGSSVLVGAPRANTSQPGVAQPGAVFLCPWPPSGTRCDPVPMDTAGDLELRTYKSHQWLGASVTSWQGRLACAPLQHWNALDGQHEAFRTPTGACFVAAPGGTRLGCWVGDAG
;
A
#
# COMPACT_ATOMS: atom_id res chain seq x y z
N MET A 1 -26.74 -46.65 91.59
CA MET A 1 -25.52 -46.32 92.35
C MET A 1 -24.46 -45.91 91.34
N GLY A 2 -23.92 -44.70 91.24
CA GLY A 2 -24.21 -43.33 91.69
C GLY A 2 -23.55 -42.45 90.59
N SER A 3 -24.18 -41.40 90.08
CA SER A 3 -24.04 -40.00 90.54
C SER A 3 -22.57 -39.61 90.87
N ALA A 4 -22.00 -38.51 90.41
CA ALA A 4 -22.62 -37.25 90.05
C ALA A 4 -21.74 -36.41 89.09
N ALA A 5 -22.41 -35.41 88.51
CA ALA A 5 -21.95 -34.38 87.60
C ALA A 5 -20.89 -33.42 88.17
N GLY A 6 -20.24 -32.69 87.27
CA GLY A 6 -19.48 -31.49 87.56
C GLY A 6 -19.24 -30.66 86.31
N ALA A 7 -19.89 -29.50 86.23
CA ALA A 7 -19.74 -28.48 85.20
C ALA A 7 -18.46 -27.65 85.41
N ALA A 8 -17.97 -26.97 84.36
CA ALA A 8 -17.81 -25.51 84.36
C ALA A 8 -17.14 -24.98 83.09
N ALA A 9 -17.67 -23.84 82.67
CA ALA A 9 -17.18 -22.72 81.85
C ALA A 9 -15.72 -22.69 81.36
N GLY A 10 -15.58 -22.17 80.14
CA GLY A 10 -14.32 -21.98 79.43
C GLY A 10 -13.64 -20.63 79.66
N ALA A 11 -12.50 -20.49 79.00
CA ALA A 11 -11.80 -19.23 78.81
C ALA A 11 -11.25 -19.17 77.38
N ALA A 12 -11.61 -18.11 76.67
CA ALA A 12 -11.02 -17.71 75.40
C ALA A 12 -9.65 -17.08 75.65
N ALA A 13 -8.70 -17.30 74.74
CA ALA A 13 -7.50 -16.48 74.61
C ALA A 13 -7.16 -16.29 73.14
N VAL A 14 -6.94 -15.03 72.78
CA VAL A 14 -6.72 -14.51 71.43
C VAL A 14 -5.21 -14.50 71.12
N GLY A 15 -4.85 -15.08 69.97
CA GLY A 15 -3.87 -14.62 68.97
C GLY A 15 -2.41 -14.29 69.33
N ALA A 16 -1.47 -14.79 68.51
CA ALA A 16 -0.34 -14.00 67.98
C ALA A 16 0.26 -14.66 66.73
N ALA A 17 0.65 -13.81 65.79
CA ALA A 17 0.94 -14.08 64.39
C ALA A 17 2.25 -14.84 64.11
N ALA A 18 2.23 -15.67 63.06
CA ALA A 18 3.41 -16.32 62.49
C ALA A 18 4.24 -15.32 61.67
N GLY A 19 5.50 -15.13 62.03
CA GLY A 19 6.48 -14.37 61.26
C GLY A 19 6.96 -15.19 60.04
N ALA A 20 6.82 -14.62 58.84
CA ALA A 20 7.38 -15.17 57.61
C ALA A 20 8.83 -14.69 57.41
N ALA A 21 9.72 -15.62 57.01
CA ALA A 21 11.13 -15.33 56.73
C ALA A 21 11.32 -14.60 55.38
N PRO A 22 12.20 -13.59 55.28
CA PRO A 22 12.44 -12.83 54.05
C PRO A 22 13.61 -13.47 53.28
N GLY A 23 13.33 -14.26 52.24
CA GLY A 23 14.43 -14.82 51.43
C GLY A 23 14.04 -15.49 50.12
N ALA A 24 12.83 -16.08 50.04
CA ALA A 24 12.42 -16.83 48.85
C ALA A 24 11.83 -15.97 47.72
N ALA A 25 11.30 -14.77 48.04
CA ALA A 25 10.56 -13.95 47.09
C ALA A 25 11.46 -13.23 46.05
N ALA A 26 12.70 -12.89 46.41
CA ALA A 26 13.62 -12.16 45.53
C ALA A 26 14.12 -13.01 44.36
N GLY A 27 14.36 -14.30 44.60
CA GLY A 27 14.78 -15.25 43.55
C GLY A 27 13.67 -15.54 42.53
N ALA A 28 12.44 -15.70 43.01
CA ALA A 28 11.28 -15.97 42.15
C ALA A 28 10.98 -14.79 41.20
N ALA A 29 11.07 -13.55 41.70
CA ALA A 29 10.87 -12.35 40.89
C ALA A 29 11.97 -12.16 39.83
N ALA A 30 13.22 -12.49 40.15
CA ALA A 30 14.33 -12.44 39.20
C ALA A 30 14.19 -13.48 38.09
N VAL A 31 13.78 -14.72 38.43
CA VAL A 31 13.52 -15.78 37.47
C VAL A 31 12.33 -15.43 36.57
N LEU A 32 11.24 -14.89 37.13
CA LEU A 32 10.09 -14.46 36.33
C LEU A 32 10.46 -13.32 35.37
N ARG A 33 11.27 -12.34 35.82
CA ARG A 33 11.81 -11.29 34.96
C ARG A 33 12.70 -11.85 33.86
N ALA A 34 13.58 -12.80 34.17
CA ALA A 34 14.41 -13.46 33.16
C ALA A 34 13.55 -14.22 32.15
N LEU A 35 12.54 -14.97 32.59
CA LEU A 35 11.62 -15.69 31.71
C LEU A 35 10.78 -14.75 30.84
N LEU A 36 10.33 -13.61 31.38
CA LEU A 36 9.63 -12.57 30.62
C LEU A 36 10.54 -11.92 29.57
N LEU A 37 11.81 -11.65 29.90
CA LEU A 37 12.79 -11.10 28.97
C LEU A 37 13.14 -12.11 27.87
N LEU A 38 13.38 -13.39 28.21
CA LEU A 38 13.60 -14.46 27.22
C LEU A 38 12.36 -14.71 26.34
N GLY A 39 11.16 -14.63 26.92
CA GLY A 39 9.89 -14.74 26.20
C GLY A 39 9.70 -13.59 25.21
N ALA A 40 10.01 -12.36 25.63
CA ALA A 40 9.94 -11.17 24.79
C ALA A 40 10.95 -11.19 23.63
N LEU A 41 12.16 -11.72 23.85
CA LEU A 41 13.13 -11.93 22.77
C LEU A 41 12.66 -12.99 21.76
N ARG A 42 11.89 -13.99 22.19
CA ARG A 42 11.39 -15.07 21.34
C ARG A 42 10.06 -14.76 20.66
N SER A 43 9.38 -13.71 21.11
CA SER A 43 8.10 -13.23 20.57
C SER A 43 8.23 -11.95 19.75
N ALA A 44 9.45 -11.49 19.43
CA ALA A 44 9.60 -10.55 18.34
C ALA A 44 9.09 -11.28 17.09
N PRO A 45 7.97 -10.87 16.47
CA PRO A 45 7.66 -11.37 15.15
C PRO A 45 8.85 -10.94 14.30
N ALA A 46 9.75 -11.87 14.00
CA ALA A 46 10.75 -11.65 12.98
C ALA A 46 9.96 -11.17 11.76
N LEU A 47 10.20 -9.95 11.32
CA LEU A 47 9.51 -9.35 10.19
C LEU A 47 9.67 -10.33 9.01
N SER A 48 8.68 -11.18 8.77
CA SER A 48 8.78 -12.27 7.79
C SER A 48 8.90 -11.77 6.35
N LEU A 49 8.90 -10.44 6.15
CA LEU A 49 9.27 -9.78 4.91
C LEU A 49 10.76 -9.97 4.53
N LEU A 50 11.61 -10.41 5.46
CA LEU A 50 13.07 -10.48 5.24
C LEU A 50 13.59 -11.88 4.85
N GLN A 51 12.71 -12.89 4.80
CA GLN A 51 13.14 -14.30 4.69
C GLN A 51 13.19 -14.83 3.25
N ASP A 52 12.49 -14.21 2.30
CA ASP A 52 12.51 -14.60 0.89
C ASP A 52 13.05 -13.46 0.01
N PRO A 53 13.85 -13.76 -1.04
CA PRO A 53 14.31 -12.75 -1.98
C PRO A 53 13.11 -12.06 -2.65
N PRO A 54 13.10 -10.73 -2.77
CA PRO A 54 11.98 -10.02 -3.38
C PRO A 54 11.94 -10.27 -4.90
N THR A 55 10.74 -10.34 -5.45
CA THR A 55 10.53 -10.25 -6.90
C THR A 55 10.97 -8.88 -7.39
N THR A 56 11.81 -8.87 -8.42
CA THR A 56 12.30 -7.62 -9.04
C THR A 56 11.70 -7.44 -10.43
N TYR A 57 11.19 -6.25 -10.72
CA TYR A 57 10.75 -5.85 -12.05
C TYR A 57 11.60 -4.67 -12.53
N GLU A 58 12.01 -4.70 -13.79
CA GLU A 58 12.81 -3.65 -14.41
C GLU A 58 12.08 -3.05 -15.62
N GLY A 59 12.12 -1.73 -15.72
CA GLY A 59 11.57 -0.98 -16.84
C GLY A 59 12.63 -0.27 -17.67
N PRO A 60 12.23 0.53 -18.66
CA PRO A 60 13.17 1.27 -19.50
C PRO A 60 14.06 2.23 -18.70
N PRO A 61 15.35 2.36 -19.02
CA PRO A 61 16.27 3.22 -18.27
C PRO A 61 15.85 4.70 -18.38
N GLY A 62 15.95 5.43 -17.27
CA GLY A 62 15.59 6.86 -17.21
C GLY A 62 14.09 7.18 -17.30
N SER A 63 13.22 6.17 -17.36
CA SER A 63 11.76 6.33 -17.47
C SER A 63 11.04 6.63 -16.15
N TYR A 64 11.76 6.52 -15.03
CA TYR A 64 11.22 6.52 -13.67
C TYR A 64 10.19 5.40 -13.45
N PHE A 65 10.48 4.22 -14.01
CA PHE A 65 9.70 3.02 -13.74
C PHE A 65 9.67 2.72 -12.24
N GLY A 66 8.47 2.55 -11.69
CA GLY A 66 8.25 2.38 -10.25
C GLY A 66 7.93 3.68 -9.51
N PHE A 67 7.69 4.79 -10.23
CA PHE A 67 7.29 6.06 -9.61
C PHE A 67 5.95 5.95 -8.87
N SER A 68 5.02 5.19 -9.43
CA SER A 68 3.75 4.83 -8.79
C SER A 68 3.42 3.36 -9.05
N LEU A 69 2.67 2.73 -8.15
CA LEU A 69 2.33 1.32 -8.23
C LEU A 69 0.99 1.01 -7.57
N ASP A 70 0.27 0.03 -8.11
CA ASP A 70 -0.94 -0.54 -7.51
C ASP A 70 -1.08 -2.02 -7.85
N PHE A 71 -1.82 -2.77 -7.04
CA PHE A 71 -2.13 -4.18 -7.31
C PHE A 71 -3.32 -4.27 -8.25
N HIS A 72 -3.17 -5.07 -9.32
CA HIS A 72 -4.22 -5.33 -10.28
C HIS A 72 -4.60 -6.81 -10.25
N THR A 73 -5.85 -7.10 -9.86
CA THR A 73 -6.38 -8.46 -9.88
C THR A 73 -7.44 -8.58 -10.95
N ALA A 74 -7.23 -9.48 -11.90
CA ALA A 74 -8.17 -9.80 -12.97
C ALA A 74 -8.54 -11.30 -12.91
N ARG A 75 -9.52 -11.71 -13.73
CA ARG A 75 -9.90 -13.13 -13.84
C ARG A 75 -8.73 -14.01 -14.31
N SER A 76 -7.79 -13.44 -15.07
CA SER A 76 -6.60 -14.11 -15.59
C SER A 76 -5.47 -14.24 -14.58
N GLY A 77 -5.57 -13.62 -13.39
CA GLY A 77 -4.54 -13.64 -12.36
C GLY A 77 -4.24 -12.27 -11.75
N SER A 78 -3.24 -12.24 -10.87
CA SER A 78 -2.76 -11.03 -10.22
C SER A 78 -1.59 -10.43 -10.98
N SER A 79 -1.46 -9.11 -10.92
CA SER A 79 -0.40 -8.35 -11.57
C SER A 79 -0.12 -7.08 -10.78
N VAL A 80 1.05 -6.49 -11.01
CA VAL A 80 1.42 -5.18 -10.47
C VAL A 80 1.32 -4.16 -11.59
N LEU A 81 0.53 -3.12 -11.39
CA LEU A 81 0.45 -1.98 -12.27
C LEU A 81 1.54 -0.99 -11.87
N VAL A 82 2.37 -0.55 -12.81
CA VAL A 82 3.55 0.29 -12.53
C VAL A 82 3.57 1.50 -13.44
N GLY A 83 3.64 2.69 -12.86
CA GLY A 83 3.80 3.95 -13.56
C GLY A 83 5.27 4.28 -13.87
N ALA A 84 5.49 4.88 -15.06
CA ALA A 84 6.78 5.36 -15.53
C ALA A 84 6.62 6.70 -16.27
N PRO A 85 6.56 7.84 -15.53
CA PRO A 85 6.15 9.13 -16.07
C PRO A 85 7.07 9.72 -17.17
N ARG A 86 8.29 9.20 -17.33
CA ARG A 86 9.23 9.64 -18.37
C ARG A 86 9.47 8.59 -19.45
N ALA A 87 8.71 7.49 -19.43
CA ALA A 87 8.80 6.48 -20.47
C ALA A 87 8.49 7.08 -21.84
N ASN A 88 9.25 6.67 -22.85
CA ASN A 88 8.97 7.02 -24.23
C ASN A 88 7.93 6.06 -24.81
N THR A 89 7.11 6.53 -25.74
CA THR A 89 6.10 5.70 -26.43
C THR A 89 6.21 5.88 -27.94
N SER A 90 5.48 5.07 -28.70
CA SER A 90 5.44 5.15 -30.17
C SER A 90 4.58 6.31 -30.71
N GLN A 91 4.15 7.24 -29.87
CA GLN A 91 3.38 8.41 -30.29
C GLN A 91 4.25 9.35 -31.13
N PRO A 92 3.88 9.67 -32.38
CA PRO A 92 4.69 10.49 -33.27
C PRO A 92 4.79 11.93 -32.74
N GLY A 93 6.02 12.47 -32.68
CA GLY A 93 6.26 13.86 -32.27
C GLY A 93 6.05 14.16 -30.78
N VAL A 94 5.86 13.14 -29.93
CA VAL A 94 5.64 13.31 -28.48
C VAL A 94 6.83 12.76 -27.69
N ALA A 95 7.53 13.65 -26.98
CA ALA A 95 8.70 13.28 -26.19
C ALA A 95 8.34 12.99 -24.74
N GLN A 96 8.80 11.84 -24.22
CA GLN A 96 8.60 11.43 -22.82
C GLN A 96 7.17 11.66 -22.31
N PRO A 97 6.12 11.16 -23.01
CA PRO A 97 4.75 11.33 -22.54
C PRO A 97 4.50 10.60 -21.20
N GLY A 98 5.29 9.57 -20.90
CA GLY A 98 5.04 8.65 -19.81
C GLY A 98 4.22 7.44 -20.27
N ALA A 99 4.29 6.38 -19.48
CA ALA A 99 3.59 5.12 -19.74
C ALA A 99 3.26 4.40 -18.43
N VAL A 100 2.38 3.42 -18.55
CA VAL A 100 2.04 2.48 -17.47
C VAL A 100 2.30 1.08 -17.97
N PHE A 101 2.78 0.22 -17.09
CA PHE A 101 3.16 -1.16 -17.37
C PHE A 101 2.37 -2.10 -16.47
N LEU A 102 2.07 -3.30 -16.99
CA LEU A 102 1.45 -4.39 -16.23
C LEU A 102 2.45 -5.52 -16.10
N CYS A 103 2.81 -5.85 -14.87
CA CYS A 103 3.77 -6.88 -14.53
C CYS A 103 3.04 -8.11 -13.97
N PRO A 104 3.10 -9.28 -14.63
CA PRO A 104 2.43 -10.48 -14.14
C PRO A 104 3.03 -10.97 -12.82
N TRP A 105 2.17 -11.45 -11.91
CA TRP A 105 2.56 -12.08 -10.65
C TRP A 105 1.99 -13.51 -10.56
N PRO A 106 2.81 -14.55 -10.27
CA PRO A 106 4.27 -14.49 -10.04
C PRO A 106 5.05 -14.15 -11.31
N PRO A 107 6.29 -13.65 -11.19
CA PRO A 107 7.12 -13.30 -12.33
C PRO A 107 7.37 -14.53 -13.23
N SER A 108 6.97 -14.45 -14.50
CA SER A 108 7.08 -15.54 -15.49
C SER A 108 8.30 -15.41 -16.41
N GLY A 109 9.29 -14.60 -16.04
CA GLY A 109 10.46 -14.27 -16.88
C GLY A 109 10.15 -13.34 -18.07
N THR A 110 8.88 -13.03 -18.32
CA THR A 110 8.44 -12.00 -19.27
C THR A 110 8.56 -10.62 -18.65
N ARG A 111 8.94 -9.62 -19.47
CA ARG A 111 8.97 -8.21 -19.05
C ARG A 111 7.55 -7.70 -18.80
N CYS A 112 7.43 -6.58 -18.10
CA CYS A 112 6.15 -5.92 -17.91
C CYS A 112 5.67 -5.31 -19.24
N ASP A 113 4.42 -5.56 -19.58
CA ASP A 113 3.85 -5.11 -20.85
C ASP A 113 3.30 -3.68 -20.71
N PRO A 114 3.56 -2.78 -21.69
CA PRO A 114 2.97 -1.46 -21.66
C PRO A 114 1.44 -1.56 -21.80
N VAL A 115 0.72 -0.85 -20.94
CA VAL A 115 -0.73 -0.75 -20.99
C VAL A 115 -1.09 0.34 -22.02
N PRO A 116 -1.83 -0.01 -23.09
CA PRO A 116 -2.32 0.98 -24.03
C PRO A 116 -3.35 1.87 -23.33
N MET A 117 -2.91 3.04 -22.90
CA MET A 117 -3.80 4.11 -22.48
C MET A 117 -4.09 4.92 -23.73
N ASP A 118 -5.30 4.74 -24.26
CA ASP A 118 -5.73 5.54 -25.39
C ASP A 118 -5.95 6.99 -24.91
N THR A 119 -5.39 7.91 -25.67
CA THR A 119 -5.38 9.34 -25.38
C THR A 119 -6.12 10.11 -26.47
N ALA A 120 -6.86 9.40 -27.34
CA ALA A 120 -7.80 9.97 -28.28
C ALA A 120 -9.08 10.34 -27.50
N GLY A 121 -9.31 11.64 -27.35
CA GLY A 121 -10.59 12.19 -26.95
C GLY A 121 -11.08 13.12 -28.04
N ASP A 122 -12.34 12.98 -28.45
CA ASP A 122 -13.05 13.77 -29.47
C ASP A 122 -13.45 15.18 -28.97
N LEU A 123 -12.59 15.82 -28.20
CA LEU A 123 -12.82 17.20 -27.78
C LEU A 123 -12.07 18.12 -28.75
N GLU A 124 -12.70 19.21 -29.22
CA GLU A 124 -12.05 20.30 -30.00
C GLU A 124 -11.03 21.07 -29.13
N LEU A 125 -10.04 20.36 -28.62
CA LEU A 125 -9.13 20.78 -27.58
C LEU A 125 -7.73 20.33 -27.99
N ARG A 126 -6.84 21.29 -28.22
CA ARG A 126 -5.46 20.99 -28.59
C ARG A 126 -4.69 20.54 -27.36
N THR A 127 -4.30 19.27 -27.35
CA THR A 127 -3.63 18.63 -26.21
C THR A 127 -2.12 18.58 -26.41
N TYR A 128 -1.35 18.94 -25.38
CA TYR A 128 0.10 18.82 -25.38
C TYR A 128 0.56 17.68 -24.49
N LYS A 129 1.10 16.64 -25.13
CA LYS A 129 1.42 15.36 -24.49
C LYS A 129 2.89 15.18 -24.08
N SER A 130 3.79 15.99 -24.64
CA SER A 130 5.22 15.89 -24.33
C SER A 130 5.50 16.28 -22.88
N HIS A 131 6.21 15.43 -22.15
CA HIS A 131 6.51 15.60 -20.72
C HIS A 131 5.25 15.78 -19.84
N GLN A 132 4.12 15.16 -20.21
CA GLN A 132 2.87 15.25 -19.43
C GLN A 132 2.89 14.44 -18.13
N TRP A 133 3.89 13.57 -17.96
CA TRP A 133 4.06 12.68 -16.80
C TRP A 133 2.94 11.64 -16.65
N LEU A 134 2.54 10.99 -17.73
CA LEU A 134 1.56 9.90 -17.66
C LEU A 134 2.07 8.71 -16.84
N GLY A 135 1.31 8.30 -15.83
CA GLY A 135 1.74 7.29 -14.87
C GLY A 135 2.42 7.87 -13.63
N ALA A 136 2.29 9.19 -13.41
CA ALA A 136 2.66 9.80 -12.12
C ALA A 136 1.81 9.26 -10.96
N SER A 137 0.54 8.94 -11.24
CA SER A 137 -0.30 8.14 -10.36
C SER A 137 -1.00 7.05 -11.16
N VAL A 138 -1.11 5.88 -10.55
CA VAL A 138 -1.85 4.74 -11.09
C VAL A 138 -2.75 4.19 -10.00
N THR A 139 -3.92 3.71 -10.38
CA THR A 139 -4.75 2.90 -9.49
C THR A 139 -5.55 1.87 -10.26
N SER A 140 -5.86 0.77 -9.60
CA SER A 140 -6.62 -0.34 -10.13
C SER A 140 -7.86 -0.58 -9.26
N TRP A 141 -8.99 0.00 -9.67
CA TRP A 141 -10.29 -0.26 -9.06
C TRP A 141 -11.32 -0.52 -10.17
N GLN A 142 -11.74 -1.78 -10.34
CA GLN A 142 -12.67 -2.21 -11.39
C GLN A 142 -12.23 -1.82 -12.82
N GLY A 143 -10.92 -1.69 -13.04
CA GLY A 143 -10.29 -1.16 -14.25
C GLY A 143 -8.85 -0.75 -13.95
N ARG A 144 -8.22 -0.01 -14.86
CA ARG A 144 -6.89 0.59 -14.65
C ARG A 144 -6.98 2.09 -14.92
N LEU A 145 -6.62 2.93 -13.96
CA LEU A 145 -6.57 4.38 -14.07
C LEU A 145 -5.11 4.83 -14.06
N ALA A 146 -4.78 5.81 -14.89
CA ALA A 146 -3.50 6.49 -14.85
C ALA A 146 -3.66 7.98 -15.11
N CYS A 147 -2.93 8.82 -14.38
CA CYS A 147 -2.99 10.26 -14.55
C CYS A 147 -1.66 10.86 -15.04
N ALA A 148 -1.81 11.99 -15.72
CA ALA A 148 -0.76 12.84 -16.29
C ALA A 148 -0.97 14.27 -15.75
N PRO A 149 -0.42 14.60 -14.58
CA PRO A 149 -0.71 15.86 -13.89
C PRO A 149 -0.19 17.10 -14.63
N LEU A 150 0.82 16.94 -15.50
CA LEU A 150 1.41 18.04 -16.28
C LEU A 150 0.85 18.13 -17.70
N GLN A 151 -0.24 17.41 -17.99
CA GLN A 151 -0.89 17.54 -19.28
C GLN A 151 -1.50 18.93 -19.42
N HIS A 152 -1.16 19.61 -20.52
CA HIS A 152 -1.72 20.91 -20.85
C HIS A 152 -2.75 20.77 -21.97
N TRP A 153 -3.76 21.63 -21.93
CA TRP A 153 -4.72 21.79 -23.02
C TRP A 153 -4.88 23.27 -23.40
N ASN A 154 -5.27 23.50 -24.66
CA ASN A 154 -5.75 24.76 -25.18
C ASN A 154 -7.19 24.57 -25.68
N ALA A 155 -8.12 25.39 -25.19
CA ALA A 155 -9.42 25.55 -25.83
C ALA A 155 -9.24 26.23 -27.18
N LEU A 156 -9.98 25.77 -28.19
CA LEU A 156 -10.01 26.41 -29.51
C LEU A 156 -11.41 27.00 -29.73
N ASP A 157 -11.46 28.24 -30.23
CA ASP A 157 -12.68 28.86 -30.76
C ASP A 157 -12.36 29.48 -32.14
N GLY A 158 -12.70 28.76 -33.21
CA GLY A 158 -12.33 29.14 -34.57
C GLY A 158 -10.81 29.19 -34.78
N GLN A 159 -10.25 30.40 -34.92
CA GLN A 159 -8.80 30.62 -35.05
C GLN A 159 -8.14 31.10 -33.74
N HIS A 160 -8.94 31.27 -32.69
CA HIS A 160 -8.47 31.74 -31.40
C HIS A 160 -8.09 30.56 -30.52
N GLU A 161 -6.85 30.57 -30.00
CA GLU A 161 -6.40 29.62 -28.99
C GLU A 161 -6.40 30.28 -27.61
N ALA A 162 -6.94 29.58 -26.61
CA ALA A 162 -6.86 30.00 -25.21
C ALA A 162 -5.46 29.75 -24.62
N PHE A 163 -5.29 30.10 -23.33
CA PHE A 163 -4.03 29.89 -22.59
C PHE A 163 -3.73 28.39 -22.36
N ARG A 164 -2.44 28.03 -22.44
CA ARG A 164 -1.95 26.66 -22.20
C ARG A 164 -1.97 26.35 -20.71
N THR A 165 -3.06 25.73 -20.26
CA THR A 165 -3.32 25.53 -18.83
C THR A 165 -2.97 24.09 -18.41
N PRO A 166 -2.12 23.88 -17.39
CA PRO A 166 -1.77 22.55 -16.88
C PRO A 166 -2.86 22.04 -15.91
N THR A 167 -4.00 21.61 -16.43
CA THR A 167 -5.04 21.00 -15.55
C THR A 167 -4.78 19.53 -15.25
N GLY A 168 -3.85 18.91 -15.99
CA GLY A 168 -3.68 17.46 -15.98
C GLY A 168 -4.83 16.73 -16.66
N ALA A 169 -4.65 15.41 -16.80
CA ALA A 169 -5.69 14.50 -17.28
C ALA A 169 -5.53 13.12 -16.64
N CYS A 170 -6.63 12.38 -16.53
CA CYS A 170 -6.62 10.99 -16.11
C CYS A 170 -7.32 10.11 -17.14
N PHE A 171 -6.80 8.91 -17.37
CA PHE A 171 -7.27 7.96 -18.36
C PHE A 171 -7.69 6.67 -17.66
N VAL A 172 -8.89 6.18 -18.01
CA VAL A 172 -9.44 4.93 -17.50
C VAL A 172 -9.42 3.88 -18.62
N ALA A 173 -8.84 2.72 -18.35
CA ALA A 173 -8.99 1.52 -19.15
C ALA A 173 -9.98 0.58 -18.45
N ALA A 174 -11.20 0.48 -18.98
CA ALA A 174 -12.25 -0.39 -18.46
C ALA A 174 -11.94 -1.89 -18.70
N PRO A 175 -12.53 -2.80 -17.90
CA PRO A 175 -12.37 -4.24 -18.11
C PRO A 175 -12.99 -4.64 -19.46
N GLY A 176 -12.17 -5.18 -20.37
CA GLY A 176 -12.63 -5.69 -21.67
C GLY A 176 -12.60 -4.71 -22.86
N GLY A 177 -12.11 -3.48 -22.70
CA GLY A 177 -11.97 -2.51 -23.79
C GLY A 177 -12.13 -1.06 -23.33
N THR A 178 -11.59 -0.12 -24.11
CA THR A 178 -11.36 1.28 -23.73
C THR A 178 -12.65 2.11 -23.74
N ARG A 179 -13.22 2.36 -22.56
CA ARG A 179 -14.02 3.57 -22.33
C ARG A 179 -13.12 4.64 -21.72
N LEU A 180 -12.69 5.56 -22.56
CA LEU A 180 -11.80 6.66 -22.24
C LEU A 180 -12.63 7.87 -21.84
N GLY A 181 -12.69 8.13 -20.56
CA GLY A 181 -13.16 9.42 -20.04
C GLY A 181 -11.97 10.18 -19.49
N CYS A 182 -11.70 11.37 -20.00
CA CYS A 182 -10.86 12.33 -19.31
C CYS A 182 -11.66 12.85 -18.12
N TRP A 183 -11.26 12.52 -16.88
CA TRP A 183 -11.76 13.21 -15.71
C TRP A 183 -10.95 14.50 -15.53
N VAL A 184 -11.59 15.64 -15.76
CA VAL A 184 -11.10 16.94 -15.29
C VAL A 184 -11.67 17.11 -13.90
N GLY A 185 -10.81 17.20 -12.88
CA GLY A 185 -11.28 17.49 -11.53
C GLY A 185 -11.88 18.88 -11.49
N ASP A 186 -13.15 18.97 -11.11
CA ASP A 186 -13.75 20.25 -10.73
C ASP A 186 -12.99 20.76 -9.49
N ALA A 187 -12.21 21.83 -9.66
CA ALA A 187 -11.77 22.63 -8.53
C ALA A 187 -12.99 23.42 -8.04
N GLY A 188 -13.42 23.13 -6.81
CA GLY A 188 -14.68 23.61 -6.23
C GLY A 188 -14.81 25.13 -6.06
#